data_AF-A0A2W0BAJ9-F1
#
_entry.id   AF-A0A2W0BAJ9-F1
#
_cell.length_a   1.000
_cell.length_b   1.000
_cell.length_c   1.000
_cell.angle_alpha   90.00
_cell.angle_beta   90.00
_cell.angle_gamma   90.00
#
_symmetry.space_group_name_H-M   'P 1'
#
loop_
_entity.id
_entity.type
_entity.pdbx_description
1 polymer ?
#
loop_
_entity_poly.entity_id
_entity_poly.type
_entity_poly.pdbx_seq_one_letter_code
_entity_poly.pdbx_strand_id
1 'polypeptide(L)'
;MLERVTNSRTFLSFVLAGVTGLILFFAYPFPQGNLYLQYIALKDPLVCTIFARSYTLFLFTTPFFIYSAALSGVYVLSFGRRRKQKTSRLAPYPDPSSRDDLFLVVGELHHPTKIVRGSSPQWLAIPEKGLFTGIGIFGAIGTGKTSCCMRPFAEQLIA
;
A
#
# COMPACT_ATOMS: atom_id res chain seq x y z
N MET A 1 3.38 -14.36 7.02
CA MET A 1 4.66 -14.08 7.72
C MET A 1 5.19 -12.68 7.44
N LEU A 2 5.30 -12.21 6.19
CA LEU A 2 5.78 -10.84 5.89
C LEU A 2 4.94 -9.73 6.55
N GLU A 3 3.61 -9.86 6.61
CA GLU A 3 2.75 -8.87 7.30
C GLU A 3 3.04 -8.77 8.81
N ARG A 4 3.33 -9.90 9.46
CA ARG A 4 3.77 -9.93 10.88
C ARG A 4 5.12 -9.21 11.06
N VAL A 5 6.06 -9.46 10.16
CA VAL A 5 7.40 -8.81 10.16
C VAL A 5 7.28 -7.30 9.90
N THR A 6 6.28 -6.89 9.11
CA THR A 6 6.03 -5.47 8.80
C THR A 6 5.44 -4.74 10.00
N ASN A 7 4.49 -5.36 10.70
CA ASN A 7 3.91 -4.80 11.92
C ASN A 7 4.94 -4.68 13.06
N SER A 8 5.93 -5.58 13.10
CA SER A 8 7.04 -5.55 14.06
C SER A 8 8.27 -4.78 13.58
N ARG A 9 8.21 -4.04 12.47
CA ARG A 9 9.39 -3.40 11.86
C ARG A 9 10.06 -2.38 12.78
N THR A 10 9.26 -1.55 13.46
CA THR A 10 9.76 -0.57 14.44
C THR A 10 10.41 -1.27 15.62
N PHE A 11 9.79 -2.33 16.14
CA PHE A 11 10.31 -3.14 17.22
C PHE A 11 11.66 -3.80 16.84
N LEU A 12 11.74 -4.42 15.67
CA LEU A 12 12.96 -5.07 15.19
C LEU A 12 14.09 -4.05 14.96
N SER A 13 13.78 -2.89 14.39
CA SER A 13 14.75 -1.80 14.20
C SER A 13 15.28 -1.29 15.53
N PHE A 14 14.41 -1.18 16.54
CA PHE A 14 14.79 -0.73 17.88
C PHE A 14 15.71 -1.74 18.58
N VAL A 15 15.39 -3.04 18.51
CA VAL A 15 16.25 -4.09 19.09
C VAL A 15 17.62 -4.13 18.39
N LEU A 16 17.65 -4.11 17.06
CA LEU A 16 18.91 -4.11 16.30
C LEU A 16 19.76 -2.87 16.61
N ALA A 17 19.14 -1.69 16.68
CA ALA A 17 19.82 -0.45 17.03
C ALA A 17 20.32 -0.41 18.48
N GLY A 18 19.56 -0.99 19.41
CA GLY A 18 19.99 -1.12 20.81
C GLY A 18 21.23 -2.01 20.94
N VAL A 19 21.23 -3.17 20.27
CA VAL A 19 22.37 -4.09 20.28
C VAL A 19 23.60 -3.46 19.62
N THR A 20 23.46 -2.86 18.44
CA THR A 20 24.61 -2.22 17.77
C THR A 20 25.09 -0.96 18.47
N GLY A 21 24.19 -0.15 19.01
CA GLY A 21 24.54 1.01 19.83
C GLY A 21 25.30 0.59 21.09
N LEU A 22 24.91 -0.52 21.72
CA LEU A 22 25.64 -1.07 22.87
C LEU A 22 27.05 -1.56 22.48
N ILE A 23 27.17 -2.27 21.36
CA ILE A 23 28.49 -2.71 20.84
C ILE A 23 29.38 -1.51 20.52
N LEU A 24 28.85 -0.50 19.83
CA LEU A 24 29.59 0.73 19.51
C LEU A 24 30.00 1.47 20.78
N PHE A 25 29.15 1.47 21.82
CA PHE A 25 29.45 2.16 23.07
C PHE A 25 30.67 1.56 23.77
N PHE A 26 30.81 0.23 23.72
CA PHE A 26 31.98 -0.45 24.27
C PHE A 26 33.21 -0.37 23.35
N ALA A 27 33.02 -0.42 22.03
CA ALA A 27 34.13 -0.37 21.07
C ALA A 27 34.72 1.05 20.92
N TYR A 28 33.87 2.07 20.99
CA TYR A 28 34.23 3.48 20.81
C TYR A 28 33.67 4.33 21.95
N PRO A 29 34.26 4.24 23.15
CA PRO A 29 33.90 5.12 24.25
C PRO A 29 34.26 6.57 23.91
N PHE A 30 33.59 7.52 24.56
CA PHE A 30 33.86 8.94 24.38
C PHE A 30 35.35 9.25 24.63
N PRO A 31 36.06 9.90 23.68
CA PRO A 31 37.52 10.04 23.72
C PRO A 31 37.96 11.12 24.72
N GLN A 32 37.95 10.79 26.01
CA GLN A 32 38.37 11.70 27.09
C GLN A 32 39.86 12.07 27.05
N GLY A 33 40.69 11.26 26.37
CA GLY A 33 42.13 11.51 26.23
C GLY A 33 42.51 12.57 25.19
N ASN A 34 41.55 13.14 24.47
CA ASN A 34 41.86 14.13 23.43
C ASN A 34 42.14 15.51 24.04
N LEU A 35 43.32 16.07 23.75
CA LEU A 35 43.77 17.40 24.21
C LEU A 35 42.75 18.51 23.94
N TYR A 36 42.06 18.48 22.79
CA TYR A 36 41.07 19.49 22.45
C TYR A 36 39.81 19.40 23.33
N LEU A 37 39.35 18.18 23.65
CA LEU A 37 38.18 17.98 24.51
C LEU A 37 38.48 18.35 25.96
N GLN A 38 39.71 18.10 26.43
CA GLN A 38 40.16 18.51 27.76
C GLN A 38 40.28 20.04 27.86
N TYR A 39 40.80 20.70 26.82
CA TYR A 39 40.83 22.16 26.76
C TYR A 39 39.42 22.76 26.80
N ILE A 40 38.47 22.18 26.06
CA ILE A 40 37.06 22.60 26.10
C ILE A 40 36.46 22.36 27.48
N ALA A 41 36.76 21.23 28.14
CA ALA A 41 36.28 20.94 29.49
C ALA A 41 36.80 21.95 30.54
N LEU A 42 38.03 22.44 30.38
CA LEU A 42 38.62 23.46 31.24
C LEU A 42 38.01 24.85 31.02
N LYS A 43 37.64 25.17 29.78
CA LYS A 43 37.08 26.48 29.41
C LYS A 43 35.58 26.58 29.69
N ASP A 44 34.83 25.55 29.34
CA ASP A 44 33.38 25.47 29.54
C ASP A 44 32.92 24.01 29.77
N PRO A 45 32.65 23.63 31.03
CA PRO A 45 32.25 22.26 31.37
C PRO A 45 30.84 21.91 30.86
N LEU A 46 29.96 22.90 30.66
CA LEU A 46 28.61 22.64 30.16
C LEU A 46 28.65 22.21 28.69
N VAL A 47 29.47 22.88 27.87
CA VAL A 47 29.63 22.51 26.47
C VAL A 47 30.18 21.09 26.34
N CYS A 48 31.18 20.73 27.15
CA CYS A 48 31.77 19.39 27.12
C CYS A 48 30.74 18.30 27.50
N THR A 49 29.92 18.53 28.53
CA THR A 49 28.89 17.56 28.95
C THR A 49 27.77 17.39 27.93
N ILE A 50 27.33 18.48 27.27
CA ILE A 50 26.36 18.42 26.18
C ILE A 50 26.94 17.60 25.02
N PHE A 51 28.22 17.80 24.68
CA PHE A 51 28.90 17.08 23.62
C PHE A 51 29.04 15.58 23.90
N ALA A 52 29.38 15.22 25.15
CA ALA A 52 29.44 13.82 25.56
C ALA A 52 28.06 13.15 25.47
N ARG A 53 27.01 13.85 25.91
CA ARG A 53 25.62 13.34 25.82
C ARG A 53 25.16 13.20 24.38
N SER A 54 25.42 14.18 23.52
CA SER A 54 25.04 14.11 22.10
C SER A 54 25.79 13.00 21.37
N TYR A 55 27.07 12.78 21.67
CA TYR A 55 27.83 11.65 21.15
C TYR A 55 27.17 10.32 21.50
N THR A 56 26.82 10.11 22.79
CA THR A 56 26.13 8.88 23.21
C THR A 56 24.76 8.74 22.56
N LEU A 57 23.99 9.82 22.44
CA LEU A 57 22.69 9.80 21.78
C LEU A 57 22.82 9.36 20.30
N PHE A 58 23.76 9.95 19.57
CA PHE A 58 23.97 9.64 18.15
C PHE A 58 24.47 8.22 17.91
N LEU A 59 25.18 7.64 18.88
CA LEU A 59 25.58 6.23 18.83
C LEU A 59 24.40 5.28 18.71
N PHE A 60 23.26 5.62 19.32
CA PHE A 60 22.03 4.81 19.29
C PHE A 60 21.06 5.24 18.20
N THR A 61 20.90 6.54 17.96
CA THR A 61 19.93 7.03 16.97
C THR A 61 20.38 6.78 15.54
N THR A 62 21.67 6.87 15.24
CA THR A 62 22.19 6.72 13.87
C THR A 62 21.96 5.30 13.34
N PRO A 63 22.31 4.22 14.09
CA PRO A 63 21.98 2.86 13.67
C PRO A 63 20.47 2.61 13.53
N PHE A 64 19.64 3.21 14.41
CA PHE A 64 18.18 3.11 14.31
C PHE A 64 17.63 3.64 12.98
N PHE A 65 18.07 4.83 12.57
CA PHE A 65 17.64 5.39 11.29
C PHE A 65 18.12 4.54 10.11
N ILE A 66 19.35 4.02 10.16
CA ILE A 66 19.90 3.14 9.12
C ILE A 66 19.07 1.86 8.99
N TYR A 67 18.81 1.15 10.09
CA TYR A 67 18.02 -0.09 10.06
C TYR A 67 16.57 0.15 9.66
N SER A 68 15.96 1.22 10.15
CA SER A 68 14.61 1.61 9.76
C SER A 68 14.54 1.90 8.27
N ALA A 69 15.48 2.67 7.71
CA ALA A 69 15.54 2.96 6.29
C ALA A 69 15.78 1.70 5.45
N ALA A 70 16.71 0.84 5.86
CA ALA A 70 17.02 -0.41 5.18
C ALA A 70 15.81 -1.36 5.13
N LEU A 71 15.11 -1.54 6.26
CA LEU A 71 13.89 -2.34 6.31
C LEU A 71 12.75 -1.73 5.48
N SER A 72 12.70 -0.39 5.36
CA SER A 72 11.79 0.29 4.42
C SER A 72 12.10 -0.07 2.98
N GLY A 73 13.37 0.02 2.60
CA GLY A 73 13.82 -0.26 1.25
C GLY A 73 13.49 -1.70 0.86
N VAL A 74 13.83 -2.66 1.73
CA VAL A 74 13.51 -4.08 1.53
C VAL A 74 12.00 -4.29 1.40
N TYR A 75 11.19 -3.61 2.22
CA TYR A 75 9.73 -3.69 2.13
C TYR A 75 9.20 -3.18 0.78
N VAL A 76 9.63 -1.98 0.34
CA VAL A 76 9.15 -1.39 -0.92
C VAL A 76 9.58 -2.23 -2.12
N LEU A 77 10.82 -2.73 -2.13
CA LEU A 77 11.33 -3.58 -3.21
C LEU A 77 10.62 -4.94 -3.27
N SER A 78 10.29 -5.53 -2.12
CA SER A 78 9.55 -6.80 -2.06
C SER A 78 8.07 -6.65 -2.41
N PHE A 79 7.41 -5.56 -2.00
CA PHE A 79 6.02 -5.25 -2.36
C PHE A 79 5.85 -4.67 -3.77
N GLY A 80 6.91 -4.16 -4.39
CA GLY A 80 6.93 -3.73 -5.80
C GLY A 80 6.60 -4.87 -6.77
N ARG A 81 6.85 -6.12 -6.37
CA ARG A 81 6.15 -7.29 -6.92
C ARG A 81 4.76 -7.36 -6.28
N ARG A 82 3.89 -6.41 -6.63
CA ARG A 82 2.45 -6.58 -6.43
C ARG A 82 2.14 -7.99 -6.89
N ARG A 83 1.76 -8.85 -5.94
CA ARG A 83 1.16 -10.17 -6.15
C ARG A 83 0.48 -10.10 -7.51
N LYS A 84 0.93 -10.86 -8.51
CA LYS A 84 0.15 -11.06 -9.74
C LYS A 84 -1.22 -11.47 -9.21
N GLN A 85 -2.15 -10.52 -9.13
CA GLN A 85 -3.45 -10.79 -8.53
C GLN A 85 -4.00 -11.87 -9.44
N LYS A 86 -4.25 -13.05 -8.86
CA LYS A 86 -4.80 -14.17 -9.62
C LYS A 86 -6.00 -13.61 -10.37
N THR A 87 -5.92 -13.60 -11.69
CA THR A 87 -7.04 -13.19 -12.52
C THR A 87 -8.16 -14.17 -12.22
N SER A 88 -9.14 -13.71 -11.45
CA SER A 88 -10.37 -14.47 -11.27
C SER A 88 -11.07 -14.49 -12.62
N ARG A 89 -11.64 -15.65 -12.98
CA ARG A 89 -12.59 -15.69 -14.08
C ARG A 89 -13.85 -14.94 -13.64
N LEU A 90 -14.51 -14.31 -14.61
CA LEU A 90 -15.82 -13.72 -14.42
C LEU A 90 -16.79 -14.81 -13.96
N ALA A 91 -17.70 -14.48 -13.05
CA ALA A 91 -18.75 -15.39 -12.65
C ALA A 91 -19.59 -15.77 -13.89
N PRO A 92 -20.17 -16.99 -13.93
CA PRO A 92 -21.10 -17.37 -14.99
C PRO A 92 -22.17 -16.30 -15.19
N TYR A 93 -22.55 -16.07 -16.45
CA TYR A 93 -23.60 -15.12 -16.78
C TYR A 93 -24.92 -15.57 -16.11
N PRO A 94 -25.60 -14.70 -15.35
CA PRO A 94 -26.87 -15.04 -14.74
C PRO A 94 -27.95 -15.16 -15.82
N ASP A 95 -28.55 -16.33 -15.93
CA ASP A 95 -29.61 -16.57 -16.90
C ASP A 95 -30.88 -15.77 -16.53
N PRO A 96 -31.42 -14.93 -17.45
CA PRO A 96 -32.62 -14.14 -17.18
C PRO A 96 -33.84 -14.96 -16.76
N SER A 97 -33.97 -16.20 -17.25
CA SER A 97 -35.12 -17.05 -16.95
C SER A 97 -35.06 -17.74 -15.59
N SER A 98 -33.89 -17.76 -14.93
CA SER A 98 -33.68 -18.47 -13.65
C SER A 98 -33.52 -17.56 -12.44
N ARG A 99 -33.73 -16.24 -12.58
CA ARG A 99 -33.48 -15.26 -11.52
C ARG A 99 -34.78 -14.85 -10.82
N ASP A 100 -34.71 -14.69 -9.50
CA ASP A 100 -35.86 -14.25 -8.70
C ASP A 100 -36.05 -12.71 -8.74
N ASP A 101 -34.96 -11.97 -8.87
CA ASP A 101 -34.96 -10.50 -8.85
C ASP A 101 -34.74 -9.91 -10.26
N LEU A 102 -35.42 -8.79 -10.54
CA LEU A 102 -35.24 -8.06 -11.80
C LEU A 102 -33.97 -7.20 -11.76
N PHE A 103 -32.99 -7.52 -12.58
CA PHE A 103 -31.81 -6.67 -12.78
C PHE A 103 -31.34 -6.74 -14.23
N LEU A 104 -30.65 -5.70 -14.69
CA LEU A 104 -30.15 -5.62 -16.06
C LEU A 104 -28.63 -5.66 -16.08
N VAL A 105 -28.05 -6.64 -16.75
CA VAL A 105 -26.59 -6.72 -16.92
C VAL A 105 -26.18 -5.88 -18.14
N VAL A 106 -25.39 -4.85 -17.88
CA VAL A 106 -24.94 -3.87 -18.89
C VAL A 106 -23.58 -4.27 -19.48
N GLY A 107 -22.73 -4.94 -18.71
CA GLY A 107 -21.40 -5.36 -19.17
C GLY A 107 -20.49 -5.81 -18.03
N GLU A 108 -19.17 -5.80 -18.29
CA GLU A 108 -18.16 -6.21 -17.32
C GLU A 108 -17.52 -5.00 -16.62
N LEU A 109 -17.53 -5.02 -15.30
CA LEU A 109 -16.77 -4.10 -14.46
C LEU A 109 -15.34 -4.63 -14.27
N HIS A 110 -14.38 -3.87 -14.79
CA HIS A 110 -12.95 -4.14 -14.66
C HIS A 110 -12.27 -3.14 -13.71
N HIS A 111 -11.04 -2.71 -14.05
CA HIS A 111 -10.28 -1.79 -13.23
C HIS A 111 -10.93 -0.39 -13.24
N PRO A 112 -11.09 0.28 -12.09
CA PRO A 112 -11.86 1.52 -12.00
C PRO A 112 -11.23 2.71 -12.72
N THR A 113 -9.90 2.70 -12.91
CA THR A 113 -9.14 3.87 -13.40
C THR A 113 -8.30 3.60 -14.64
N LYS A 114 -8.23 2.34 -15.09
CA LYS A 114 -7.36 1.93 -16.20
C LYS A 114 -8.13 1.03 -17.15
N ILE A 115 -7.93 1.24 -18.45
CA ILE A 115 -8.48 0.38 -19.50
C ILE A 115 -7.59 -0.88 -19.59
N VAL A 116 -7.65 -1.71 -18.56
CA VAL A 116 -6.94 -2.98 -18.46
C VAL A 116 -7.88 -4.02 -17.85
N ARG A 117 -7.65 -5.29 -18.16
CA ARG A 117 -8.40 -6.39 -17.54
C ARG A 117 -8.24 -6.30 -16.02
N GLY A 118 -9.37 -6.23 -15.32
CA GLY A 118 -9.42 -6.29 -13.87
C GLY A 118 -8.94 -7.65 -13.35
N SER A 119 -8.38 -7.68 -12.15
CA SER A 119 -8.00 -8.93 -11.48
C SER A 119 -9.20 -9.73 -10.99
N SER A 120 -10.32 -9.06 -10.72
CA SER A 120 -11.60 -9.66 -10.33
C SER A 120 -12.73 -9.00 -11.12
N PRO A 121 -12.95 -9.40 -12.39
CA PRO A 121 -14.04 -8.85 -13.18
C PRO A 121 -15.39 -9.24 -12.55
N GLN A 122 -16.34 -8.32 -12.57
CA GLN A 122 -17.70 -8.51 -12.05
C GLN A 122 -18.71 -8.05 -13.10
N TRP A 123 -19.94 -8.58 -13.02
CA TRP A 123 -21.03 -8.07 -13.85
C TRP A 123 -21.47 -6.70 -13.36
N LEU A 124 -21.49 -5.71 -14.25
CA LEU A 124 -22.13 -4.43 -14.01
C LEU A 124 -23.63 -4.60 -14.24
N ALA A 125 -24.39 -4.62 -13.15
CA ALA A 125 -25.83 -4.77 -13.17
C ALA A 125 -26.54 -3.51 -12.64
N ILE A 126 -27.62 -3.10 -13.31
CA ILE A 126 -28.56 -2.11 -12.81
C ILE A 126 -29.66 -2.85 -12.03
N PRO A 127 -29.84 -2.57 -10.73
CA PRO A 127 -30.87 -3.23 -9.93
C PRO A 127 -32.26 -2.74 -10.32
N GLU A 128 -33.30 -3.50 -9.97
CA GLU A 128 -34.72 -3.20 -10.24
C GLU A 128 -35.09 -1.73 -9.99
N LYS A 129 -34.75 -1.21 -8.80
CA LYS A 129 -35.05 0.17 -8.42
C LYS A 129 -34.44 1.21 -9.37
N GLY A 130 -33.29 0.90 -9.96
CA GLY A 130 -32.62 1.75 -10.96
C GLY A 130 -33.21 1.62 -12.36
N LEU A 131 -33.98 0.56 -12.65
CA LEU A 131 -34.69 0.43 -13.91
C LEU A 131 -35.89 1.40 -13.97
N PHE A 132 -36.51 1.68 -12.82
CA PHE A 132 -37.66 2.60 -12.73
C PHE A 132 -37.30 4.08 -12.85
N THR A 133 -36.01 4.46 -12.76
CA THR A 133 -35.59 5.86 -12.86
C THR A 133 -35.38 6.34 -14.29
N GLY A 134 -35.51 5.44 -15.28
CA GLY A 134 -35.15 5.70 -16.67
C GLY A 134 -33.64 5.57 -16.91
N ILE A 135 -33.27 5.15 -18.12
CA ILE A 135 -31.87 4.91 -18.52
C ILE A 135 -31.55 5.78 -19.73
N GLY A 136 -30.55 6.66 -19.59
CA GLY A 136 -30.01 7.45 -20.70
C GLY A 136 -28.75 6.81 -21.29
N ILE A 137 -28.74 6.56 -22.60
CA ILE A 137 -27.58 5.99 -23.31
C ILE A 137 -27.04 7.03 -24.30
N PHE A 138 -25.79 7.42 -24.12
CA PHE A 138 -25.14 8.47 -24.91
C PHE A 138 -23.94 7.92 -25.69
N GLY A 139 -23.62 8.55 -26.82
CA GLY A 139 -22.49 8.16 -27.68
C GLY A 139 -22.63 8.69 -29.10
N ALA A 140 -21.54 8.71 -29.86
CA ALA A 140 -21.53 9.21 -31.24
C ALA A 140 -22.37 8.35 -32.20
N ILE A 141 -22.63 8.87 -33.39
CA ILE A 141 -23.35 8.13 -34.45
C ILE A 141 -22.52 6.91 -34.85
N GLY A 142 -23.14 5.73 -34.96
CA GLY A 142 -22.46 4.48 -35.31
C GLY A 142 -21.81 3.71 -34.15
N THR A 143 -21.84 4.19 -32.90
CA THR A 143 -21.22 3.50 -31.75
C THR A 143 -22.03 2.31 -31.21
N GLY A 144 -23.04 1.84 -31.96
CA GLY A 144 -23.81 0.65 -31.58
C GLY A 144 -24.82 0.82 -30.46
N LYS A 145 -25.20 2.03 -30.04
CA LYS A 145 -26.18 2.28 -28.96
C LYS A 145 -27.46 1.43 -29.11
N THR A 146 -28.06 1.41 -30.29
CA THR A 146 -29.29 0.65 -30.55
C THR A 146 -29.04 -0.86 -30.56
N SER A 147 -27.96 -1.31 -31.21
CA SER A 147 -27.65 -2.74 -31.33
C SER A 147 -27.22 -3.37 -30.00
N CYS A 148 -26.41 -2.65 -29.23
CA CYS A 148 -25.80 -3.12 -27.98
C CYS A 148 -26.72 -2.96 -26.76
N CYS A 149 -27.65 -1.99 -26.77
CA CYS A 149 -28.48 -1.72 -25.60
C CYS A 149 -29.96 -2.00 -25.82
N MET A 150 -30.53 -1.81 -27.02
CA MET A 150 -31.99 -1.94 -27.16
C MET A 150 -32.44 -3.39 -27.17
N ARG A 151 -31.91 -4.20 -28.10
CA ARG A 151 -32.28 -5.62 -28.24
C ARG A 151 -31.89 -6.47 -27.02
N PRO A 152 -30.62 -6.49 -26.57
CA PRO A 152 -30.22 -7.37 -25.47
C PRO A 152 -30.82 -6.96 -24.13
N PHE A 153 -31.15 -5.68 -23.90
CA PHE A 153 -31.84 -5.29 -22.67
C PHE A 153 -33.30 -5.75 -22.70
N ALA A 154 -33.97 -5.65 -23.84
CA ALA A 154 -35.32 -6.17 -23.99
C ALA A 154 -35.36 -7.68 -23.79
N GLU A 155 -34.44 -8.43 -24.41
CA GLU A 155 -34.30 -9.87 -24.20
C GLU A 155 -34.07 -10.20 -22.73
N GLN A 156 -33.16 -9.48 -22.04
CA GLN A 156 -32.93 -9.71 -20.63
C GLN A 156 -34.15 -9.41 -19.75
N LEU A 157 -34.97 -8.41 -20.07
CA LEU A 157 -36.08 -8.00 -19.20
C LEU A 157 -37.40 -8.75 -19.47
N ILE A 158 -37.55 -9.34 -20.67
CA ILE A 158 -38.80 -9.96 -21.13
C ILE A 158 -38.71 -11.51 -21.20
N ALA A 159 -37.50 -12.08 -21.13
CA ALA A 159 -37.25 -13.52 -21.16
C ALA A 159 -37.81 -14.31 -19.96
#